data_AF-A0AB37R8H1-F1
#
_entry.id   AF-A0AB37R8H1-F1
#
_cell.length_a   1.000
_cell.length_b   1.000
_cell.length_c   1.000
_cell.angle_alpha   90.00
_cell.angle_beta   90.00
_cell.angle_gamma   90.00
#
_symmetry.space_group_name_H-M   'P 1'
#
loop_
_entity.id
_entity.type
_entity.pdbx_description
1 polymer ?
#
loop_
_entity_poly.entity_id
_entity_poly.type
_entity_poly.pdbx_seq_one_letter_code
_entity_poly.pdbx_strand_id
1 'polypeptide(L)'
;MAGRVLSIETMLQAIELNPDTANIQAVLSGAAVSHTFILTSLGTEKGEFLTFPSSKMPDGYDPRARPWYKNAVAAAGTTITEPYMDK
;
A
#
# COMPACT_ATOMS: atom_id res chain seq x y z
N MET A 1 -10.19 -11.07 11.79
CA MET A 1 -9.18 -10.02 11.49
C MET A 1 -7.83 -10.59 11.08
N ALA A 2 -7.37 -11.71 11.65
CA ALA A 2 -6.06 -12.33 11.33
C ALA A 2 -5.78 -12.55 9.83
N GLY A 3 -6.76 -12.97 9.03
CA GLY A 3 -6.53 -13.25 7.60
C GLY A 3 -6.16 -12.03 6.76
N ARG A 4 -6.64 -10.83 7.10
CA ARG A 4 -6.30 -9.59 6.35
C ARG A 4 -4.89 -9.10 6.68
N VAL A 5 -4.48 -9.22 7.94
CA VAL A 5 -3.12 -8.88 8.38
C VAL A 5 -2.11 -9.80 7.71
N LEU A 6 -2.36 -11.12 7.74
CA LEU A 6 -1.51 -12.09 7.05
C LEU A 6 -1.45 -11.84 5.54
N SER A 7 -2.57 -11.44 4.91
CA SER A 7 -2.56 -11.06 3.50
C SER A 7 -1.62 -9.89 3.21
N ILE A 8 -1.59 -8.88 4.07
CA ILE A 8 -0.68 -7.72 3.93
C ILE A 8 0.77 -8.15 4.15
N GLU A 9 1.04 -8.98 5.17
CA GLU A 9 2.40 -9.50 5.44
C GLU A 9 2.94 -10.33 4.28
N THR A 10 2.12 -11.19 3.67
CA THR A 10 2.49 -11.95 2.47
C THR A 10 2.77 -11.03 1.28
N MET A 11 1.99 -9.96 1.10
CA MET A 11 2.25 -8.96 0.06
C MET A 11 3.60 -8.26 0.30
N LEU A 12 3.91 -7.88 1.54
CA LEU A 12 5.18 -7.25 1.90
C LEU A 12 6.35 -8.18 1.59
N GLN A 13 6.29 -9.45 2.02
CA GLN A 13 7.32 -10.45 1.70
C GLN A 13 7.52 -10.63 0.19
N ALA A 14 6.44 -10.68 -0.58
CA ALA A 14 6.52 -10.82 -2.04
C ALA A 14 7.21 -9.62 -2.72
N ILE A 15 7.00 -8.41 -2.17
CA ILE A 15 7.66 -7.18 -2.65
C ILE A 15 9.13 -7.15 -2.22
N GLU A 16 9.45 -7.54 -0.99
CA GLU A 16 10.84 -7.60 -0.50
C GLU A 16 11.71 -8.59 -1.29
N LEU A 17 11.13 -9.75 -1.64
CA LEU A 17 11.83 -10.76 -2.44
C LEU A 17 12.08 -10.33 -3.89
N ASN A 18 11.23 -9.44 -4.43
CA ASN A 18 11.39 -8.89 -5.77
C ASN A 18 10.86 -7.45 -5.85
N PRO A 19 11.70 -6.42 -5.62
CA PRO A 19 11.28 -5.03 -5.55
C PRO A 19 11.10 -4.36 -6.93
N ASP A 20 11.07 -5.14 -8.02
CA ASP A 20 10.81 -4.58 -9.35
C ASP A 20 9.41 -3.99 -9.46
N THR A 21 9.28 -2.82 -10.08
CA THR A 21 7.99 -2.11 -10.24
C THR A 21 6.90 -2.98 -10.86
N ALA A 22 7.24 -3.83 -11.83
CA ALA A 22 6.30 -4.75 -12.45
C ALA A 22 5.78 -5.82 -11.48
N ASN A 23 6.66 -6.35 -10.60
CA ASN A 23 6.26 -7.28 -9.55
C ASN A 23 5.38 -6.60 -8.52
N ILE A 24 5.74 -5.38 -8.08
CA ILE A 24 4.94 -4.60 -7.14
C ILE A 24 3.53 -4.38 -7.70
N GLN A 25 3.40 -3.98 -8.96
CA GLN A 25 2.10 -3.81 -9.61
C GLN A 25 1.29 -5.11 -9.62
N ALA A 26 1.92 -6.24 -9.96
CA ALA A 26 1.26 -7.55 -9.96
C ALA A 26 0.76 -7.97 -8.56
N VAL A 27 1.56 -7.71 -7.51
CA VAL A 27 1.18 -7.97 -6.11
C VAL A 27 -0.01 -7.09 -5.71
N LEU A 28 0.03 -5.78 -6.00
CA LEU A 28 -1.05 -4.86 -5.66
C LEU A 28 -2.36 -5.19 -6.41
N SER A 29 -2.27 -5.66 -7.67
CA SER A 29 -3.43 -5.99 -8.51
C SER A 29 -3.91 -7.44 -8.40
N GLY A 30 -3.30 -8.27 -7.56
CA GLY A 30 -3.62 -9.70 -7.47
C GLY A 30 -5.10 -9.94 -7.13
N ALA A 31 -5.72 -10.95 -7.75
CA ALA A 31 -7.17 -11.20 -7.63
C ALA A 31 -7.66 -11.39 -6.19
N ALA A 32 -6.89 -12.08 -5.34
CA ALA A 32 -7.23 -12.27 -3.94
C ALA A 32 -7.20 -10.93 -3.15
N VAL A 33 -6.27 -10.06 -3.51
CA VAL A 33 -6.07 -8.74 -2.92
C VAL A 33 -7.20 -7.79 -3.34
N SER A 34 -7.50 -7.72 -4.64
CA SER A 34 -8.53 -6.84 -5.20
C SER A 34 -9.96 -7.21 -4.78
N HIS A 35 -10.22 -8.47 -4.43
CA HIS A 35 -11.49 -8.88 -3.83
C HIS A 35 -11.62 -8.53 -2.34
N THR A 36 -10.50 -8.23 -1.67
CA THR A 36 -10.46 -7.99 -0.22
C THR A 36 -10.36 -6.50 0.12
N PHE A 37 -9.64 -5.74 -0.70
CA PHE A 37 -9.35 -4.33 -0.50
C PHE A 37 -9.87 -3.51 -1.69
N ILE A 38 -10.55 -2.40 -1.40
CA ILE A 38 -11.07 -1.49 -2.42
C ILE A 38 -9.92 -0.81 -3.18
N LEU A 39 -8.84 -0.50 -2.46
CA LEU A 39 -7.63 0.13 -2.98
C LEU A 39 -6.42 -0.51 -2.32
N THR A 40 -5.37 -0.75 -3.09
CA THR A 40 -4.04 -1.09 -2.58
C THR A 40 -3.02 -0.13 -3.13
N SER A 41 -2.08 0.27 -2.28
CA SER A 41 -1.09 1.27 -2.66
C SER A 41 0.24 1.03 -1.96
N LEU A 42 1.30 1.53 -2.58
CA LEU A 42 2.66 1.55 -2.05
C LEU A 42 3.22 2.97 -2.20
N GLY A 43 3.78 3.49 -1.11
CA GLY A 43 4.53 4.74 -1.10
C GLY A 43 5.97 4.47 -0.68
N THR A 44 6.95 5.01 -1.40
CA THR A 44 8.37 4.89 -1.04
C THR A 44 8.87 6.12 -0.27
N GLU A 45 9.99 6.00 0.43
CA GLU A 45 10.66 7.15 1.09
C GLU A 45 11.08 8.25 0.10
N LYS A 46 11.26 7.88 -1.17
CA LYS A 46 11.55 8.82 -2.27
C LYS A 46 10.31 9.58 -2.74
N GLY A 47 9.13 9.24 -2.25
CA GLY A 47 7.86 9.85 -2.64
C GLY A 47 7.19 9.22 -3.86
N GLU A 48 7.70 8.09 -4.35
CA GLU A 48 7.05 7.36 -5.43
C GLU A 48 5.75 6.73 -4.91
N PHE A 49 4.73 6.71 -5.75
CA PHE A 49 3.43 6.18 -5.39
C PHE A 49 2.90 5.25 -6.47
N LEU A 50 2.52 4.06 -6.06
CA LEU A 50 1.86 3.06 -6.89
C LEU A 50 0.51 2.75 -6.26
N THR A 51 -0.53 2.62 -7.08
CA THR A 51 -1.87 2.30 -6.58
C THR A 51 -2.64 1.43 -7.57
N PHE A 52 -3.51 0.57 -7.03
CA PHE A 52 -4.43 -0.26 -7.78
C PHE A 52 -5.86 -0.19 -7.20
N PRO A 53 -6.91 0.02 -8.03
CA PRO A 53 -6.83 0.35 -9.46
C PRO A 53 -6.03 1.64 -9.72
N SER A 54 -5.33 1.70 -10.85
CA SER A 54 -4.50 2.85 -11.19
C SER A 54 -5.37 4.08 -11.39
N SER A 55 -5.03 5.19 -10.74
CA SER A 55 -5.71 6.47 -10.90
C SER A 55 -4.69 7.60 -10.99
N LYS A 56 -5.03 8.65 -11.76
CA LYS A 56 -4.19 9.84 -11.86
C LYS A 56 -4.27 10.61 -10.54
N MET A 57 -3.15 10.69 -9.83
CA MET A 57 -3.06 11.50 -8.62
C MET A 57 -3.04 13.00 -8.94
N PRO A 58 -3.54 13.86 -8.04
CA PRO A 58 -3.36 15.29 -8.13
C PRO A 58 -1.89 15.67 -8.24
N ASP A 59 -1.60 16.79 -8.90
CA ASP A 59 -0.25 17.33 -8.96
C ASP A 59 0.26 17.62 -7.54
N GLY A 60 1.49 17.20 -7.24
CA GLY A 60 2.09 17.37 -5.91
C GLY A 60 1.60 16.38 -4.85
N TYR A 61 0.88 15.31 -5.23
CA TYR A 61 0.56 14.22 -4.29
C TYR A 61 1.85 13.61 -3.72
N ASP A 62 1.98 13.63 -2.40
CA ASP A 62 3.08 13.00 -1.67
C ASP A 62 2.52 11.91 -0.74
N PRO A 63 2.81 10.62 -0.98
CA PRO A 63 2.34 9.54 -0.11
C PRO A 63 2.87 9.68 1.32
N ARG A 64 4.04 10.31 1.53
CA ARG A 64 4.68 10.47 2.84
C ARG A 64 3.94 11.46 3.74
N ALA A 65 3.16 12.35 3.15
CA ALA A 65 2.32 13.28 3.90
C ALA A 65 1.06 12.60 4.47
N ARG A 66 0.69 11.41 3.96
CA ARG A 66 -0.59 10.76 4.26
C ARG A 66 -0.61 10.08 5.63
N PRO A 67 -1.78 10.03 6.30
CA PRO A 67 -1.92 9.36 7.59
C PRO A 67 -1.49 7.90 7.58
N TRP A 68 -1.86 7.14 6.55
CA TRP A 68 -1.50 5.72 6.42
C TRP A 68 0.01 5.50 6.37
N TYR A 69 0.75 6.35 5.67
CA TYR A 69 2.21 6.25 5.58
C TYR A 69 2.86 6.54 6.92
N LYS A 70 2.49 7.66 7.55
CA LYS A 70 3.03 8.08 8.85
C LYS A 70 2.75 7.06 9.94
N ASN A 71 1.54 6.48 9.95
CA ASN A 71 1.17 5.44 10.91
C ASN A 71 1.98 4.16 10.71
N ALA A 72 2.18 3.71 9.47
CA ALA A 72 3.00 2.52 9.19
C ALA A 72 4.47 2.73 9.62
N VAL A 73 5.06 3.88 9.31
CA VAL A 73 6.42 4.24 9.73
C VAL A 73 6.54 4.30 11.26
N ALA A 74 5.59 4.96 11.93
CA ALA A 74 5.60 5.08 13.40
C ALA A 74 5.39 3.74 14.11
N ALA A 75 4.60 2.83 13.52
CA ALA A 75 4.36 1.50 14.07
C ALA A 75 5.53 0.53 13.83
N ALA A 76 6.42 0.83 12.89
CA ALA A 76 7.49 -0.06 12.42
C ALA A 76 6.97 -1.47 12.06
N GLY A 77 5.77 -1.54 11.47
CA GLY A 77 5.11 -2.79 11.15
C GLY A 77 3.68 -2.62 10.63
N THR A 78 3.01 -3.73 10.37
CA THR A 78 1.63 -3.75 9.88
C THR A 78 0.68 -3.14 10.91
N THR A 79 -0.07 -2.12 10.51
CA THR A 79 -0.99 -1.39 11.39
C THR A 79 -2.29 -1.04 10.70
N ILE A 80 -3.33 -0.76 11.50
CA ILE A 80 -4.62 -0.23 11.04
C ILE A 80 -4.70 1.20 11.57
N THR A 81 -4.93 2.16 10.67
CA THR A 81 -5.08 3.56 11.07
C THR A 81 -6.43 3.83 11.71
N GLU A 82 -6.52 4.93 12.44
CA GLU A 82 -7.81 5.58 12.68
C GLU A 82 -8.45 6.03 11.35
N PRO A 83 -9.78 6.23 11.30
CA PRO A 83 -10.45 6.76 10.13
C PRO A 83 -9.89 8.14 9.71
N TYR A 84 -9.67 8.32 8.40
CA TYR A 84 -9.28 9.61 7.81
C TYR A 84 -9.99 9.82 6.48
N MET A 85 -10.05 11.06 6.00
CA MET A 85 -10.62 11.36 4.69
C MET A 85 -9.61 11.02 3.59
N ASP A 86 -10.05 10.21 2.64
CA ASP A 86 -9.30 9.98 1.41
C ASP A 86 -9.53 11.17 0.46
N LYS A 87 -8.56 12.07 0.39
CA LYS A 87 -8.50 13.21 -0.56
C LYS A 87 -7.32 13.12 -1.50
#